data_AF-A0A936E3G1-F1
#
_entry.id   AF-A0A936E3G1-F1
#
_cell.length_a   1.000
_cell.length_b   1.000
_cell.length_c   1.000
_cell.angle_alpha   90.00
_cell.angle_beta   90.00
_cell.angle_gamma   90.00
#
_symmetry.space_group_name_H-M   'P 1'
#
loop_
_entity.id
_entity.type
_entity.pdbx_description
1 polymer ?
#
loop_
_entity_poly.entity_id
_entity_poly.type
_entity_poly.pdbx_seq_one_letter_code
_entity_poly.pdbx_strand_id
1 'polypeptide(L)'
;MATDPGGCPVNHNFLIGDEYVRFSSGYQANLTAMAVSAIVGSVPVCEMNSMKSVIAFDGVSYGELPQGLIANNLPSVADGNETLLILNRIGGDLTAGAATLEQIVGIIYDDLEAGVSFTYVNKISQLTGTLSNNLPRTAPRYDRIIPAGRTGWMRIWQSATGAAMTGAMINYNRNAEAVSGAFKQGHNLHVQSTTGGATLAIPVN
;
A
#
# COMPACT_ATOMS: atom_id res chain seq x y z
N MET A 1 -5.88 -8.00 -14.05
CA MET A 1 -6.96 -7.59 -14.99
C MET A 1 -7.07 -8.64 -16.06
N ALA A 2 -8.26 -8.92 -16.56
CA ALA A 2 -8.43 -9.80 -17.72
C ALA A 2 -8.15 -8.99 -19.01
N THR A 3 -7.60 -9.66 -20.02
CA THR A 3 -7.38 -9.10 -21.35
C THR A 3 -8.09 -9.93 -22.40
N ASP A 4 -8.43 -9.34 -23.53
CA ASP A 4 -8.85 -10.08 -24.72
C ASP A 4 -7.64 -10.80 -25.38
N PRO A 5 -7.85 -11.57 -26.46
CA PRO A 5 -6.74 -12.25 -27.16
C PRO A 5 -5.65 -11.32 -27.73
N GLY A 6 -5.91 -10.02 -27.89
CA GLY A 6 -4.92 -9.01 -28.29
C GLY A 6 -4.20 -8.37 -27.10
N GLY A 7 -4.47 -8.83 -25.87
CA GLY A 7 -3.89 -8.23 -24.67
C GLY A 7 -4.58 -6.93 -24.23
N CYS A 8 -5.70 -6.56 -24.86
CA CYS A 8 -6.43 -5.36 -24.49
C CYS A 8 -7.25 -5.56 -23.22
N PRO A 9 -7.17 -4.64 -22.23
CA PRO A 9 -7.97 -4.73 -21.02
C PRO A 9 -9.46 -4.75 -21.33
N VAL A 10 -10.18 -5.71 -20.73
CA VAL A 10 -11.64 -5.81 -20.87
C VAL A 10 -12.34 -5.40 -19.58
N ASN A 11 -13.56 -4.88 -19.71
CA ASN A 11 -14.39 -4.37 -18.60
C ASN A 11 -14.89 -5.43 -17.62
N HIS A 12 -14.42 -6.67 -17.73
CA HIS A 12 -14.88 -7.76 -16.89
C HIS A 12 -13.68 -8.47 -16.23
N ASN A 13 -13.57 -8.36 -14.90
CA ASN A 13 -12.55 -9.04 -14.13
C ASN A 13 -13.20 -10.00 -13.12
N PHE A 14 -13.19 -11.30 -13.42
CA PHE A 14 -13.63 -12.36 -12.51
C PHE A 14 -12.55 -12.78 -11.49
N LEU A 15 -11.38 -12.13 -11.50
CA LEU A 15 -10.24 -12.57 -10.70
C LEU A 15 -10.38 -12.01 -9.29
N ILE A 16 -10.61 -12.92 -8.35
CA ILE A 16 -10.34 -12.74 -6.92
C ILE A 16 -9.09 -13.54 -6.57
N GLY A 17 -8.42 -13.14 -5.49
CA GLY A 17 -7.27 -13.89 -5.02
C GLY A 17 -6.75 -13.37 -3.70
N ASP A 18 -5.83 -14.14 -3.15
CA ASP A 18 -5.10 -13.86 -1.94
C ASP A 18 -3.65 -14.36 -2.09
N GLU A 19 -2.73 -13.72 -1.40
CA GLU A 19 -1.31 -14.02 -1.42
C GLU A 19 -0.86 -14.48 -0.04
N TYR A 20 -0.30 -15.69 0.03
CA TYR A 20 0.37 -16.19 1.23
C TYR A 20 1.86 -15.88 1.14
N VAL A 21 2.32 -14.98 1.98
CA VAL A 21 3.74 -14.60 2.05
C VAL A 21 4.39 -15.21 3.27
N ARG A 22 5.62 -15.71 3.10
CA ARG A 22 6.48 -16.18 4.18
C ARG A 22 7.93 -15.82 3.89
N PHE A 23 8.52 -15.00 4.75
CA PHE A 23 9.89 -14.52 4.63
C PHE A 23 10.83 -15.41 5.46
N SER A 24 12.10 -15.51 5.05
CA SER A 24 13.13 -16.20 5.82
C SER A 24 13.38 -15.56 7.19
N SER A 25 13.08 -14.26 7.33
CA SER A 25 13.12 -13.49 8.58
C SER A 25 11.95 -13.78 9.53
N GLY A 26 10.96 -14.59 9.13
CA GLY A 26 9.85 -15.03 9.98
C GLY A 26 8.55 -14.23 9.81
N TYR A 27 8.55 -13.14 9.04
CA TYR A 27 7.32 -12.45 8.66
C TYR A 27 6.43 -13.36 7.82
N GLN A 28 5.13 -13.35 8.11
CA GLN A 28 4.14 -14.10 7.36
C GLN A 28 2.79 -13.39 7.41
N ALA A 29 2.03 -13.49 6.32
CA ALA A 29 0.67 -12.97 6.25
C ALA A 29 -0.09 -13.68 5.13
N ASN A 30 -1.42 -13.63 5.23
CA ASN A 30 -2.31 -13.81 4.09
C ASN A 30 -2.88 -12.44 3.70
N LEU A 31 -2.59 -11.97 2.49
CA LEU A 31 -3.00 -10.65 1.99
C LEU A 31 -4.00 -10.80 0.87
N THR A 32 -5.17 -10.19 1.00
CA THR A 32 -6.18 -10.21 -0.07
C THR A 32 -5.77 -9.34 -1.25
N ALA A 33 -6.06 -9.78 -2.47
CA ALA A 33 -5.87 -8.93 -3.64
C ALA A 33 -6.85 -7.76 -3.61
N MET A 34 -6.35 -6.56 -3.94
CA MET A 34 -7.21 -5.40 -4.13
C MET A 34 -7.95 -5.51 -5.48
N ALA A 35 -9.28 -5.55 -5.44
CA ALA A 35 -10.10 -5.52 -6.63
C ALA A 35 -10.41 -4.08 -7.06
N VAL A 36 -10.35 -3.80 -8.36
CA VAL A 36 -10.76 -2.54 -8.97
C VAL A 36 -11.75 -2.84 -10.08
N SER A 37 -12.94 -2.26 -9.99
CA SER A 37 -14.02 -2.50 -10.94
C SER A 37 -13.87 -1.61 -12.17
N ALA A 38 -14.06 -2.19 -13.36
CA ALA A 38 -14.32 -1.40 -14.56
C ALA A 38 -15.76 -0.89 -14.54
N ILE A 39 -15.99 0.30 -15.08
CA ILE A 39 -17.31 0.93 -15.08
C ILE A 39 -17.94 0.79 -16.47
N VAL A 40 -19.20 0.35 -16.51
CA VAL A 40 -19.91 0.06 -17.77
C VAL A 40 -20.07 1.34 -18.60
N GLY A 41 -19.78 1.26 -19.91
CA GLY A 41 -19.82 2.40 -20.83
C GLY A 41 -18.49 3.16 -20.96
N SER A 42 -17.42 2.65 -20.34
CA SER A 42 -16.07 3.19 -20.48
C SER A 42 -15.52 3.13 -21.92
N VAL A 43 -14.66 4.08 -22.25
CA VAL A 43 -14.03 4.25 -23.56
C VAL A 43 -13.08 3.07 -23.85
N PRO A 44 -12.93 2.62 -25.12
CA PRO A 44 -12.02 1.53 -25.46
C PRO A 44 -10.60 1.81 -24.95
N VAL A 45 -10.05 0.85 -24.20
CA VAL A 45 -8.74 0.97 -23.55
C VAL A 45 -7.59 0.87 -24.56
N CYS A 46 -7.88 0.46 -25.79
CA CYS A 46 -6.90 0.22 -26.85
C CYS A 46 -7.26 0.95 -28.14
N GLU A 47 -6.28 1.68 -28.66
CA GLU A 47 -6.32 2.20 -30.03
C GLU A 47 -5.73 1.18 -31.02
N MET A 48 -6.28 1.10 -32.23
CA MET A 48 -5.74 0.25 -33.29
C MET A 48 -4.29 0.65 -33.61
N ASN A 49 -3.37 -0.32 -33.58
CA ASN A 49 -1.91 -0.17 -33.79
C ASN A 49 -1.12 0.51 -32.65
N SER A 50 -1.71 0.69 -31.46
CA SER A 50 -0.93 1.11 -30.30
C SER A 50 -0.22 -0.10 -29.66
N MET A 51 1.06 0.05 -29.31
CA MET A 51 1.82 -0.96 -28.53
C MET A 51 1.54 -0.87 -27.02
N LYS A 52 0.70 0.07 -26.60
CA LYS A 52 0.33 0.26 -25.19
C LYS A 52 -1.12 0.66 -25.02
N SER A 53 -1.66 0.32 -23.86
CA SER A 53 -3.00 0.65 -23.42
C SER A 53 -2.93 1.42 -22.10
N VAL A 54 -3.65 2.53 -22.01
CA VAL A 54 -3.67 3.36 -20.79
C VAL A 54 -4.95 3.09 -20.02
N ILE A 55 -4.79 2.66 -18.78
CA ILE A 55 -5.88 2.43 -17.85
C ILE A 55 -6.00 3.66 -16.95
N ALA A 56 -7.16 4.31 -17.00
CA ALA A 56 -7.48 5.45 -16.14
C ALA A 56 -8.33 5.00 -14.95
N PHE A 57 -7.86 5.30 -13.74
CA PHE A 57 -8.58 5.06 -12.47
C PHE A 57 -9.25 6.34 -11.99
N ASP A 58 -10.18 6.85 -12.80
CA ASP A 58 -10.75 8.19 -12.74
C ASP A 58 -12.18 8.24 -12.17
N GLY A 59 -12.74 7.08 -11.77
CA GLY A 59 -14.14 6.97 -11.37
C GLY A 59 -15.12 6.99 -12.54
N VAL A 60 -14.63 6.98 -13.79
CA VAL A 60 -15.42 6.96 -15.03
C VAL A 60 -15.14 5.70 -15.85
N SER A 61 -13.87 5.35 -16.03
CA SER A 61 -13.40 4.15 -16.73
C SER A 61 -13.22 2.99 -15.76
N TYR A 62 -12.54 3.25 -14.65
CA TYR A 62 -12.33 2.32 -13.53
C TYR A 62 -12.54 3.04 -12.20
N GLY A 63 -12.84 2.28 -11.15
CA GLY A 63 -12.90 2.82 -9.79
C GLY A 63 -11.59 3.52 -9.38
N GLU A 64 -11.73 4.60 -8.62
CA GLU A 64 -10.58 5.36 -8.11
C GLU A 64 -9.66 4.51 -7.23
N LEU A 65 -8.37 4.84 -7.21
CA LEU A 65 -7.38 4.13 -6.40
C LEU A 65 -7.06 4.86 -5.08
N PRO A 66 -6.61 4.15 -4.03
CA PRO A 66 -6.21 4.77 -2.78
C PRO A 66 -5.03 5.73 -2.98
N GLN A 67 -5.08 6.89 -2.34
CA GLN A 67 -3.99 7.86 -2.25
C GLN A 67 -3.50 7.99 -0.80
N GLY A 68 -4.43 7.92 0.16
CA GLY A 68 -4.16 7.88 1.59
C GLY A 68 -4.48 6.51 2.16
N LEU A 69 -3.62 6.04 3.05
CA LEU A 69 -3.71 4.75 3.73
C LEU A 69 -3.65 4.94 5.27
N ILE A 70 -4.27 4.01 5.99
CA ILE A 70 -4.19 3.90 7.44
C ILE A 70 -3.62 2.54 7.83
N ALA A 71 -2.60 2.53 8.67
CA ALA A 71 -2.21 1.34 9.42
C ALA A 71 -2.74 1.44 10.85
N ASN A 72 -3.65 0.56 11.21
CA ASN A 72 -4.26 0.49 12.53
C ASN A 72 -3.57 -0.56 13.40
N ASN A 73 -3.77 -0.46 14.72
CA ASN A 73 -3.29 -1.43 15.69
C ASN A 73 -1.78 -1.70 15.58
N LEU A 74 -1.00 -0.64 15.43
CA LEU A 74 0.45 -0.70 15.43
C LEU A 74 0.94 -1.11 16.82
N PRO A 75 1.59 -2.28 16.95
CA PRO A 75 2.07 -2.73 18.24
C PRO A 75 3.38 -2.04 18.62
N SER A 76 3.65 -1.93 19.93
CA SER A 76 4.90 -1.32 20.39
C SER A 76 6.12 -2.17 20.01
N VAL A 77 7.13 -1.50 19.46
CA VAL A 77 8.46 -2.09 19.22
C VAL A 77 9.18 -2.48 20.52
N ALA A 78 8.85 -1.83 21.63
CA ALA A 78 9.44 -2.13 22.94
C ALA A 78 9.00 -3.50 23.49
N ASP A 79 7.87 -4.03 23.00
CA ASP A 79 7.36 -5.36 23.36
C ASP A 79 7.93 -6.47 22.44
N GLY A 80 8.97 -6.16 21.67
CA GLY A 80 9.61 -7.09 20.74
C GLY A 80 8.84 -7.33 19.45
N ASN A 81 7.91 -6.41 19.10
CA ASN A 81 7.24 -6.43 17.81
C ASN A 81 8.11 -5.77 16.73
N GLU A 82 8.18 -6.44 15.59
CA GLU A 82 8.76 -5.89 14.38
C GLU A 82 7.65 -5.81 13.33
N THR A 83 7.24 -4.59 12.97
CA THR A 83 6.22 -4.38 11.94
C THR A 83 6.89 -4.01 10.63
N LEU A 84 6.85 -4.89 9.65
CA LEU A 84 7.23 -4.60 8.27
C LEU A 84 6.13 -3.79 7.60
N LEU A 85 6.46 -2.58 7.15
CA LEU A 85 5.61 -1.74 6.32
C LEU A 85 6.00 -1.91 4.86
N ILE A 86 5.01 -2.21 4.01
CA ILE A 86 5.15 -2.30 2.56
C ILE A 86 4.21 -1.27 1.93
N LEU A 87 4.74 -0.39 1.09
CA LEU A 87 3.96 0.57 0.30
C LEU A 87 4.32 0.42 -1.17
N ASN A 88 3.34 0.42 -2.06
CA ASN A 88 3.51 0.27 -3.50
C ASN A 88 2.90 1.45 -4.24
N ARG A 89 3.64 2.09 -5.13
CA ARG A 89 3.11 3.07 -6.07
C ARG A 89 2.33 2.36 -7.17
N ILE A 90 1.11 2.82 -7.45
CA ILE A 90 0.30 2.30 -8.58
C ILE A 90 0.20 3.34 -9.70
N GLY A 91 1.03 3.20 -10.72
CA GLY A 91 0.94 4.00 -11.95
C GLY A 91 2.23 3.98 -12.76
N GLY A 92 2.32 4.84 -13.75
CA GLY A 92 3.47 4.92 -14.66
C GLY A 92 3.22 4.16 -15.96
N ASP A 93 4.30 3.86 -16.68
CA ASP A 93 4.25 3.14 -17.96
C ASP A 93 5.07 1.88 -17.84
N LEU A 94 4.43 0.71 -17.76
CA LEU A 94 5.12 -0.55 -17.53
C LEU A 94 6.03 -0.97 -18.70
N THR A 95 5.99 -0.29 -19.84
CA THR A 95 6.98 -0.47 -20.91
C THR A 95 8.29 0.28 -20.64
N ALA A 96 8.29 1.25 -19.72
CA ALA A 96 9.43 2.09 -19.37
C ALA A 96 9.85 1.97 -17.89
N GLY A 97 8.89 1.77 -16.99
CA GLY A 97 9.06 1.69 -15.55
C GLY A 97 7.79 2.13 -14.80
N ALA A 98 7.53 1.47 -13.68
CA ALA A 98 6.49 1.90 -12.75
C ALA A 98 6.83 3.29 -12.17
N ALA A 99 5.79 4.06 -11.86
CA ALA A 99 5.94 5.32 -11.16
C ALA A 99 6.55 5.09 -9.76
N THR A 100 7.20 6.11 -9.22
CA THR A 100 7.83 6.03 -7.89
C THR A 100 6.98 6.69 -6.81
N LEU A 101 7.13 6.22 -5.57
CA LEU A 101 6.71 6.91 -4.36
C LEU A 101 7.64 8.11 -4.20
N GLU A 102 7.21 9.33 -4.52
CA GLU A 102 8.15 10.47 -4.48
C GLU A 102 8.38 10.93 -3.03
N GLN A 103 7.42 11.68 -2.50
CA GLN A 103 7.40 12.09 -1.11
C GLN A 103 6.15 11.52 -0.45
N ILE A 104 6.39 10.77 0.62
CA ILE A 104 5.39 10.21 1.51
C ILE A 104 5.34 11.10 2.74
N VAL A 105 4.14 11.48 3.13
CA VAL A 105 3.87 12.21 4.36
C VAL A 105 3.00 11.33 5.24
N GLY A 106 3.18 11.40 6.55
CA GLY A 106 2.34 10.69 7.47
C GLY A 106 2.29 11.30 8.85
N ILE A 107 1.37 10.77 9.66
CA ILE A 107 1.21 11.10 11.07
C ILE A 107 1.06 9.78 11.82
N ILE A 108 1.89 9.56 12.84
CA ILE A 108 1.72 8.47 13.80
C ILE A 108 0.96 9.03 14.99
N TYR A 109 -0.04 8.28 15.45
CA TYR A 109 -0.84 8.57 16.61
C TYR A 109 -0.61 7.52 17.68
N ASP A 110 -0.55 7.95 18.93
CA ASP A 110 -0.70 7.06 20.08
C ASP A 110 -2.18 6.68 20.29
N ASP A 111 -2.47 5.93 21.34
CA ASP A 111 -3.83 5.55 21.72
C ASP A 111 -4.63 6.65 22.45
N LEU A 112 -4.03 7.83 22.62
CA LEU A 112 -4.72 9.06 23.04
C LEU A 112 -4.94 10.02 21.85
N GLU A 113 -4.66 9.55 20.63
CA GLU A 113 -4.76 10.32 19.39
C GLU A 113 -3.82 11.54 19.32
N ALA A 114 -2.72 11.53 20.07
CA ALA A 114 -1.67 12.53 19.94
C ALA A 114 -0.79 12.23 18.71
N GLY A 115 -0.84 13.11 17.71
CA GLY A 115 -0.19 12.91 16.42
C GLY A 115 1.21 13.51 16.32
N VAL A 116 2.14 12.76 15.71
CA VAL A 116 3.49 13.21 15.33
C VAL A 116 3.70 12.98 13.84
N SER A 117 4.05 14.04 13.12
CA SER A 117 4.26 13.97 11.67
C SER A 117 5.62 13.40 11.29
N PHE A 118 5.69 12.82 10.10
CA PHE A 118 6.92 12.43 9.45
C PHE A 118 6.84 12.65 7.94
N THR A 119 8.00 12.71 7.33
CA THR A 119 8.17 12.73 5.88
C THR A 119 9.23 11.71 5.49
N TYR A 120 9.00 11.01 4.38
CA TYR A 120 9.95 10.11 3.76
C TYR A 120 10.04 10.43 2.26
N VAL A 121 11.26 10.60 1.75
CA VAL A 121 11.49 10.93 0.34
C VAL A 121 12.48 9.92 -0.22
N ASN A 122 12.05 9.12 -1.19
CA ASN A 122 12.92 8.18 -1.89
C ASN A 122 12.22 7.72 -3.17
N LYS A 123 12.82 7.93 -4.35
CA LYS A 123 12.22 7.66 -5.65
C LYS A 123 12.23 6.15 -5.98
N ILE A 124 11.51 5.36 -5.19
CA ILE A 124 11.35 3.90 -5.35
C ILE A 124 9.88 3.56 -5.61
N SER A 125 9.63 2.55 -6.43
CA SER A 125 8.25 2.11 -6.73
C SER A 125 7.60 1.35 -5.55
N GLN A 126 8.43 0.73 -4.71
CA GLN A 126 8.00 0.02 -3.50
C GLN A 126 8.91 0.41 -2.33
N LEU A 127 8.31 0.79 -1.21
CA LEU A 127 8.98 0.89 0.08
C LEU A 127 8.72 -0.40 0.85
N THR A 128 9.77 -1.03 1.33
CA THR A 128 9.70 -2.16 2.27
C THR A 128 10.64 -1.86 3.43
N GLY A 129 10.10 -1.69 4.64
CA GLY A 129 10.92 -1.35 5.79
C GLY A 129 10.23 -1.58 7.13
N THR A 130 11.02 -1.96 8.13
CA THR A 130 10.53 -2.25 9.48
C THR A 130 10.37 -0.98 10.30
N LEU A 131 9.19 -0.81 10.90
CA LEU A 131 8.89 0.29 11.80
C LEU A 131 9.81 0.24 13.02
N SER A 132 10.45 1.37 13.32
CA SER A 132 11.47 1.49 14.36
C SER A 132 11.74 2.96 14.68
N ASN A 133 12.67 3.22 15.61
CA ASN A 133 13.17 4.58 15.89
C ASN A 133 13.87 5.26 14.69
N ASN A 134 14.13 4.52 13.61
CA ASN A 134 14.76 5.01 12.38
C ASN A 134 13.80 5.09 11.17
N LEU A 135 12.63 4.44 11.23
CA LEU A 135 11.65 4.45 10.16
C LEU A 135 10.23 4.35 10.74
N PRO A 136 9.37 5.36 10.53
CA PRO A 136 9.72 6.70 10.07
C PRO A 136 10.55 7.47 11.10
N ARG A 137 11.34 8.45 10.65
CA ARG A 137 12.05 9.35 11.58
C ARG A 137 11.10 10.43 12.08
N THR A 138 10.76 10.34 13.36
CA THR A 138 9.94 11.30 14.09
C THR A 138 10.71 11.93 15.26
N ALA A 139 10.19 13.04 15.77
CA ALA A 139 10.58 13.62 17.06
C ALA A 139 9.30 13.91 17.86
N PRO A 140 9.01 13.21 18.96
CA PRO A 140 9.82 12.15 19.60
C PRO A 140 9.93 10.85 18.76
N ARG A 141 10.83 9.94 19.15
CA ARG A 141 11.08 8.66 18.44
C ARG A 141 9.89 7.70 18.57
N TYR A 142 9.82 6.72 17.67
CA TYR A 142 8.71 5.77 17.57
C TYR A 142 8.37 5.10 18.91
N ASP A 143 9.37 4.57 19.62
CA ASP A 143 9.21 3.93 20.93
C ASP A 143 8.68 4.84 22.05
N ARG A 144 8.76 6.16 21.86
CA ARG A 144 8.18 7.15 22.77
C ARG A 144 6.77 7.55 22.38
N ILE A 145 6.42 7.43 21.09
CA ILE A 145 5.05 7.65 20.60
C ILE A 145 4.19 6.43 20.97
N ILE A 146 4.69 5.22 20.73
CA ILE A 146 4.01 3.96 21.07
C ILE A 146 4.89 3.18 22.06
N PRO A 147 4.83 3.51 23.37
CA PRO A 147 5.63 2.85 24.38
C PRO A 147 5.14 1.42 24.69
N ALA A 148 5.93 0.68 25.47
CA ALA A 148 5.62 -0.70 25.84
C ALA A 148 4.20 -0.83 26.43
N GLY A 149 3.49 -1.87 26.03
CA GLY A 149 2.11 -2.15 26.44
C GLY A 149 1.05 -1.24 25.80
N ARG A 150 1.42 -0.39 24.84
CA ARG A 150 0.49 0.48 24.10
C ARG A 150 0.43 0.10 22.63
N THR A 151 -0.63 0.56 21.98
CA THR A 151 -0.84 0.46 20.54
C THR A 151 -1.02 1.85 19.96
N GLY A 152 -0.72 2.01 18.68
CA GLY A 152 -1.00 3.24 17.96
C GLY A 152 -1.60 2.97 16.59
N TRP A 153 -1.63 4.01 15.77
CA TRP A 153 -2.03 3.92 14.37
C TRP A 153 -1.32 5.01 13.58
N MET A 154 -1.30 4.89 12.25
CA MET A 154 -0.70 5.91 11.41
C MET A 154 -1.52 6.17 10.15
N ARG A 155 -1.50 7.42 9.71
CA ARG A 155 -1.96 7.86 8.39
C ARG A 155 -0.75 8.07 7.50
N ILE A 156 -0.84 7.65 6.25
CA ILE A 156 0.22 7.75 5.25
C ILE A 156 -0.38 8.16 3.91
N TRP A 157 0.20 9.14 3.23
CA TRP A 157 -0.23 9.52 1.89
C TRP A 157 0.93 10.06 1.06
N GLN A 158 0.77 10.07 -0.26
CA GLN A 158 1.71 10.78 -1.13
C GLN A 158 1.38 12.27 -1.19
N SER A 159 2.41 13.13 -1.16
CA SER A 159 2.22 14.58 -1.31
C SER A 159 1.84 14.97 -2.73
N ALA A 160 2.25 14.18 -3.73
CA ALA A 160 1.91 14.40 -5.12
C ALA A 160 0.40 14.17 -5.37
N THR A 161 -0.23 15.10 -6.07
CA THR A 161 -1.63 14.97 -6.49
C THR A 161 -1.77 13.84 -7.54
N GLY A 162 -2.86 13.07 -7.48
CA GLY A 162 -3.07 11.96 -8.43
C GLY A 162 -2.23 10.70 -8.16
N ALA A 163 -1.38 10.71 -7.13
CA ALA A 163 -0.43 9.62 -6.89
C ALA A 163 -1.04 8.51 -6.04
N ALA A 164 -1.63 7.50 -6.69
CA ALA A 164 -2.18 6.34 -6.01
C ALA A 164 -1.10 5.43 -5.40
N MET A 165 -1.41 4.85 -4.24
CA MET A 165 -0.57 3.88 -3.53
C MET A 165 -1.42 2.81 -2.85
N THR A 166 -0.87 1.61 -2.73
CA THR A 166 -1.39 0.54 -1.87
C THR A 166 -0.36 0.21 -0.81
N GLY A 167 -0.73 -0.61 0.17
CA GLY A 167 0.21 -1.04 1.17
C GLY A 167 -0.31 -2.17 2.04
N ALA A 168 0.61 -2.80 2.74
CA ALA A 168 0.35 -3.80 3.75
C ALA A 168 1.27 -3.58 4.95
N MET A 169 0.86 -4.11 6.10
CA MET A 169 1.72 -4.27 7.26
C MET A 169 1.77 -5.73 7.66
N ILE A 170 2.95 -6.20 8.05
CA ILE A 170 3.16 -7.56 8.56
C ILE A 170 3.94 -7.47 9.84
N ASN A 171 3.35 -7.94 10.94
CA ASN A 171 4.03 -7.98 12.22
C ASN A 171 4.65 -9.34 12.47
N TYR A 172 5.84 -9.31 13.05
CA TYR A 172 6.51 -10.46 13.60
C TYR A 172 6.89 -10.19 15.05
N ASN A 173 6.57 -11.12 15.94
CA ASN A 173 7.06 -11.11 17.31
C ASN A 173 7.56 -12.52 17.65
N ARG A 174 8.84 -12.65 18.00
CA ARG A 174 9.45 -13.96 18.29
C ARG A 174 8.72 -14.72 19.41
N ASN A 175 8.10 -14.00 20.34
CA ASN A 175 7.46 -14.56 21.53
C ASN A 175 5.97 -14.89 21.34
N ALA A 176 5.41 -14.83 20.13
CA ALA A 176 3.97 -15.03 19.92
C ALA A 176 3.43 -16.41 20.29
N GLU A 177 4.29 -17.42 20.40
CA GLU A 177 3.87 -18.75 20.91
C GLU A 177 3.81 -18.80 22.44
N ALA A 178 4.37 -17.79 23.13
CA ALA A 178 4.55 -17.78 24.58
C ALA A 178 3.81 -16.62 25.28
N VAL A 179 3.45 -15.56 24.55
CA VAL A 179 2.89 -14.33 25.11
C VAL A 179 1.61 -13.96 24.37
N SER A 180 0.50 -13.87 25.11
CA SER A 180 -0.84 -13.58 24.59
C SER A 180 -0.96 -12.22 23.86
N GLY A 181 -0.02 -11.29 24.04
CA GLY A 181 0.03 -9.99 23.38
C GLY A 181 1.02 -9.91 22.21
N ALA A 182 1.79 -10.98 21.95
CA ALA A 182 2.72 -11.02 20.84
C ALA A 182 2.00 -11.49 19.57
N PHE A 183 2.09 -10.70 18.50
CA PHE A 183 1.31 -10.89 17.28
C PHE A 183 2.21 -11.33 16.11
N LYS A 184 1.73 -12.26 15.28
CA LYS A 184 2.42 -12.75 14.07
C LYS A 184 1.43 -12.93 12.92
N GLN A 185 1.06 -11.85 12.24
CA GLN A 185 0.31 -11.86 10.97
C GLN A 185 0.40 -10.46 10.36
N GLY A 186 -0.25 -10.26 9.22
CA GLY A 186 -0.38 -8.96 8.56
C GLY A 186 -1.70 -8.79 7.85
N HIS A 187 -1.92 -7.58 7.33
CA HIS A 187 -3.09 -7.20 6.55
C HIS A 187 -2.76 -6.03 5.62
N ASN A 188 -3.62 -5.84 4.61
CA ASN A 188 -3.58 -4.64 3.79
C ASN A 188 -3.93 -3.41 4.63
N LEU A 189 -3.29 -2.29 4.32
CA LEU A 189 -3.63 -1.02 4.94
C LEU A 189 -5.03 -0.58 4.53
N HIS A 190 -5.73 0.08 5.44
CA HIS A 190 -7.06 0.61 5.16
C HIS A 190 -6.99 1.82 4.24
N VAL A 191 -7.96 1.93 3.34
CA VAL A 191 -8.09 3.10 2.45
C VAL A 191 -8.65 4.27 3.25
N GLN A 192 -7.93 5.40 3.24
CA GLN A 192 -8.37 6.66 3.85
C GLN A 192 -8.96 7.63 2.83
N SER A 193 -8.32 7.75 1.68
CA SER A 193 -8.76 8.62 0.60
C SER A 193 -8.40 8.01 -0.75
N THR A 194 -9.17 8.35 -1.77
CA THR A 194 -8.97 7.90 -3.14
C THR A 194 -8.53 9.05 -4.05
N THR A 195 -8.06 8.71 -5.25
CA THR A 195 -7.72 9.68 -6.28
C THR A 195 -8.14 9.19 -7.67
N GLY A 196 -8.77 10.10 -8.42
CA GLY A 196 -9.10 9.92 -9.84
C GLY A 196 -7.93 10.22 -10.81
N GLY A 197 -6.77 10.64 -10.30
CA GLY A 197 -5.65 11.07 -11.14
C GLY A 197 -4.69 9.95 -11.55
N ALA A 198 -4.91 8.72 -11.10
CA ALA A 198 -3.98 7.62 -11.33
C ALA A 198 -4.20 6.98 -12.70
N THR A 199 -3.10 6.75 -13.42
CA THR A 199 -3.08 6.04 -14.68
C THR A 199 -1.98 4.98 -14.69
N LEU A 200 -2.22 3.90 -15.42
CA LEU A 200 -1.24 2.84 -15.65
C LEU A 200 -1.22 2.48 -17.14
N ALA A 201 -0.10 2.71 -17.79
CA ALA A 201 0.14 2.22 -19.13
C ALA A 201 0.68 0.78 -19.07
N ILE A 202 0.07 -0.11 -19.83
CA ILE A 202 0.47 -1.51 -19.97
C ILE A 202 0.84 -1.81 -21.43
N PRO A 203 1.76 -2.74 -21.71
CA PRO A 203 1.99 -3.23 -23.06
C PRO A 203 0.78 -4.01 -23.59
N VAL A 204 0.50 -3.88 -24.89
CA VAL A 204 -0.48 -4.69 -25.63
C VAL A 204 0.15 -5.19 -26.94
N ASN A 205 -0.41 -6.26 -27.53
CA ASN A 205 0.17 -6.99 -28.66
C ASN A 205 -0.65 -6.85 -29.95
#